data_AF-A0AAY5K0E7-F1
#
_entry.id   AF-A0AAY5K0E7-F1
#
_cell.length_a   1.000
_cell.length_b   1.000
_cell.length_c   1.000
_cell.angle_alpha   90.00
_cell.angle_beta   90.00
_cell.angle_gamma   90.00
#
_symmetry.space_group_name_H-M   'P 1'
#
loop_
_entity.id
_entity.type
_entity.pdbx_description
1 polymer ?
#
loop_
_entity_poly.entity_id
_entity_poly.type
_entity_poly.pdbx_seq_one_letter_code
_entity_poly.pdbx_strand_id
1 'polypeptide(L)'
;MSLCHCRLALLAAEICTMMVILVSGTAGQSPDGREAGSSCYGGFDLYFVLDKSGSVQHHWNEIYYFVDHLAHKFISPQLRMSFIVFSTEGRILMKLTEDREQIRAGLEELRMVHPGGDTFMHKGFQRASEQIYYAGFRTASVIIALTDGELRENQFDLAEREASRSRQLGASVYCVGVKDFNETQLWTIADSKDHVFPVNDGFEALQGVIDSILKRSCIEILAAEPSSICAGESFQVVVKGNGFSHAREVGKVLCSFRINDTVTLSKPLVVRDTYLLCPAPVLEEEGTAATLHVSMNNGLSFISSSVTITTVSCVSTNPSIDSTRPHLSTSETLSYFKKSTP
;
A
#
# COMPACT_ATOMS: atom_id res chain seq x y z
N MET A 1 4.48 18.34 80.31
CA MET A 1 5.38 17.39 79.62
C MET A 1 4.63 16.84 78.40
N SER A 2 4.39 17.52 77.27
CA SER A 2 5.16 18.49 76.46
C SER A 2 6.55 18.02 76.08
N LEU A 3 6.64 16.93 75.29
CA LEU A 3 7.82 16.55 74.49
C LEU A 3 7.46 15.32 73.62
N CYS A 4 6.73 15.51 72.52
CA CYS A 4 6.70 14.51 71.43
C CYS A 4 6.17 15.03 70.08
N HIS A 5 6.29 16.32 69.75
CA HIS A 5 5.83 16.85 68.45
C HIS A 5 6.74 17.98 67.94
N CYS A 6 8.07 17.80 67.98
CA CYS A 6 9.00 18.85 67.54
C CYS A 6 10.24 18.33 66.79
N ARG A 7 10.14 17.20 66.06
CA ARG A 7 11.22 16.70 65.18
C ARG A 7 10.76 15.98 63.90
N LEU A 8 9.61 16.37 63.33
CA LEU A 8 9.19 15.88 62.01
C LEU A 8 8.76 16.98 61.02
N ALA A 9 9.04 18.25 61.34
CA ALA A 9 8.74 19.40 60.49
C ALA A 9 9.99 20.11 59.95
N LEU A 10 11.17 19.45 59.99
CA LEU A 10 12.45 20.02 59.56
C LEU A 10 13.14 19.26 58.41
N LEU A 11 12.43 18.36 57.72
CA LEU A 11 12.94 17.67 56.52
C LEU A 11 12.14 17.98 55.24
N ALA A 12 11.11 18.82 55.32
CA ALA A 12 10.27 19.18 54.17
C ALA A 12 10.69 20.49 53.47
N ALA A 13 11.76 21.15 53.91
CA ALA A 13 12.19 22.46 53.40
C ALA A 13 13.43 22.44 52.48
N GLU A 14 14.10 21.29 52.29
CA GLU A 14 15.24 21.17 51.37
C GLU A 14 14.96 20.36 50.09
N ILE A 15 13.75 19.81 49.93
CA ILE A 15 13.38 19.07 48.69
C ILE A 15 12.58 19.96 47.72
N CYS A 16 12.07 21.11 48.18
CA CYS A 16 11.28 22.03 47.34
C CYS A 16 12.13 23.01 46.51
N THR A 17 13.45 23.10 46.76
CA THR A 17 14.40 23.94 46.00
C THR A 17 15.13 23.20 44.88
N MET A 18 14.92 21.88 44.73
CA MET A 18 15.39 21.06 43.60
C MET A 18 14.26 20.72 42.61
N MET A 19 13.25 21.58 42.49
CA MET A 19 12.16 21.43 41.51
C MET A 19 11.72 22.75 40.85
N VAL A 20 12.59 23.77 40.78
CA VAL A 20 12.25 25.05 40.10
C VAL A 20 13.36 25.60 39.18
N ILE A 21 14.53 24.96 39.04
CA ILE A 21 15.56 25.45 38.10
C ILE A 21 16.09 24.31 37.23
N LEU A 22 15.30 23.88 36.24
CA LEU A 22 15.78 23.34 34.97
C LEU A 22 14.72 23.65 33.87
N VAL A 23 14.42 24.94 33.69
CA VAL A 23 13.75 25.46 32.50
C VAL A 23 14.68 26.50 31.88
N SER A 24 15.64 26.04 31.09
CA SER A 24 16.45 26.87 30.17
C SER A 24 17.31 25.96 29.28
N GLY A 25 16.85 25.70 28.05
CA GLY A 25 17.72 25.36 26.92
C GLY A 25 17.76 23.91 26.49
N THR A 26 16.85 23.51 25.61
CA THR A 26 17.20 22.78 24.38
C THR A 26 16.24 23.19 23.26
N ALA A 27 16.77 23.11 22.04
CA ALA A 27 16.30 23.72 20.81
C ALA A 27 14.86 23.35 20.40
N GLY A 28 14.23 24.26 19.66
CA GLY A 28 12.90 24.07 19.08
C GLY A 28 12.79 22.75 18.32
N GLN A 29 11.99 21.84 18.89
CA GLN A 29 11.35 20.79 18.12
C GLN A 29 10.09 21.40 17.51
N SER A 30 10.15 21.55 16.19
CA SER A 30 8.97 21.64 15.33
C SER A 30 7.95 20.59 15.78
N PRO A 31 6.64 20.90 15.84
CA PRO A 31 5.65 19.86 16.07
C PRO A 31 5.72 18.92 14.87
N ASP A 32 6.40 17.80 15.07
CA ASP A 32 6.46 16.72 14.11
C ASP A 32 5.03 16.25 13.83
N GLY A 33 4.73 16.10 12.56
CA GLY A 33 3.40 15.86 12.07
C GLY A 33 2.82 14.64 12.77
N ARG A 34 1.65 14.80 13.37
CA ARG A 34 0.71 13.68 13.40
C ARG A 34 0.45 13.35 11.93
N GLU A 35 1.15 12.35 11.40
CA GLU A 35 0.80 11.75 10.12
C GLU A 35 -0.68 11.40 10.23
N ALA A 36 -1.50 12.14 9.49
CA ALA A 36 -2.89 11.81 9.28
C ALA A 36 -2.92 10.34 8.83
N GLY A 37 -3.68 9.51 9.54
CA GLY A 37 -3.70 8.07 9.33
C GLY A 37 -3.71 7.70 7.85
N SER A 38 -2.88 6.73 7.50
CA SER A 38 -2.70 6.13 6.17
C SER A 38 -3.98 5.45 5.68
N SER A 39 -5.05 6.22 5.47
CA SER A 39 -6.29 5.73 4.90
C SER A 39 -6.06 5.46 3.42
N CYS A 40 -5.89 4.19 3.07
CA CYS A 40 -5.82 3.75 1.69
C CYS A 40 -7.20 3.88 1.02
N TYR A 41 -7.29 4.66 -0.06
CA TYR A 41 -8.54 4.80 -0.83
C TYR A 41 -8.57 3.96 -2.11
N GLY A 42 -7.45 3.36 -2.52
CA GLY A 42 -7.37 2.50 -3.70
C GLY A 42 -8.20 1.21 -3.57
N GLY A 43 -8.86 0.80 -4.66
CA GLY A 43 -9.58 -0.47 -4.75
C GLY A 43 -8.63 -1.65 -5.01
N PHE A 44 -8.60 -2.61 -4.09
CA PHE A 44 -7.87 -3.86 -4.26
C PHE A 44 -8.55 -5.03 -3.53
N ASP A 45 -8.18 -6.26 -3.91
CA ASP A 45 -8.68 -7.50 -3.34
C ASP A 45 -7.69 -8.07 -2.33
N LEU A 46 -8.13 -8.24 -1.08
CA LEU A 46 -7.30 -8.75 0.01
C LEU A 46 -7.68 -10.18 0.39
N TYR A 47 -6.74 -11.11 0.35
CA TYR A 47 -6.94 -12.51 0.69
C TYR A 47 -6.12 -12.87 1.92
N PHE A 48 -6.79 -13.13 3.04
CA PHE A 48 -6.14 -13.64 4.24
C PHE A 48 -6.06 -15.15 4.16
N VAL A 49 -4.85 -15.71 4.22
CA VAL A 49 -4.58 -17.15 4.23
C VAL A 49 -4.03 -17.53 5.60
N LEU A 50 -4.90 -18.06 6.45
CA LEU A 50 -4.66 -18.15 7.89
C LEU A 50 -4.39 -19.58 8.31
N ASP A 51 -3.24 -19.80 8.93
CA ASP A 51 -2.88 -21.07 9.54
C ASP A 51 -3.75 -21.33 10.75
N LYS A 52 -4.49 -22.44 10.72
CA LYS A 52 -5.23 -22.98 11.87
C LYS A 52 -4.78 -24.39 12.20
N SER A 53 -3.54 -24.75 11.89
CA SER A 53 -2.94 -26.05 12.22
C SER A 53 -2.75 -26.21 13.74
N GLY A 54 -2.34 -27.40 14.17
CA GLY A 54 -2.09 -27.67 15.60
C GLY A 54 -0.94 -26.85 16.20
N SER A 55 0.05 -26.44 15.39
CA SER A 55 1.24 -25.72 15.90
C SER A 55 0.91 -24.31 16.39
N VAL A 56 -0.13 -23.68 15.81
CA VAL A 56 -0.61 -22.34 16.19
C VAL A 56 -1.75 -22.35 17.22
N GLN A 57 -2.04 -23.49 17.87
CA GLN A 57 -3.19 -23.62 18.78
C GLN A 57 -3.23 -22.56 19.90
N HIS A 58 -2.07 -22.21 20.46
CA HIS A 58 -1.97 -21.23 21.53
C HIS A 58 -1.79 -19.78 21.03
N HIS A 59 -1.68 -19.59 19.71
CA HIS A 59 -1.42 -18.31 19.06
C HIS A 59 -2.55 -17.85 18.13
N TRP A 60 -3.64 -18.60 18.03
CA TRP A 60 -4.78 -18.23 17.18
C TRP A 60 -5.35 -16.85 17.50
N ASN A 61 -5.33 -16.44 18.77
CA ASN A 61 -5.78 -15.11 19.16
C ASN A 61 -4.93 -14.01 18.50
N GLU A 62 -3.61 -14.20 18.37
CA GLU A 62 -2.72 -13.24 17.70
C GLU A 62 -3.06 -13.14 16.20
N ILE A 63 -3.27 -14.29 15.54
CA ILE A 63 -3.71 -14.37 14.15
C ILE A 63 -5.05 -13.67 13.95
N TYR A 64 -6.03 -13.96 14.81
CA TYR A 64 -7.36 -13.34 14.77
C TYR A 64 -7.28 -11.82 14.95
N TYR A 65 -6.60 -11.33 15.99
CA TYR A 65 -6.50 -9.89 16.25
C TYR A 65 -5.70 -9.16 15.16
N PHE A 66 -4.72 -9.80 14.51
CA PHE A 66 -4.10 -9.24 13.31
C PHE A 66 -5.13 -8.95 12.22
N VAL A 67 -5.94 -9.96 11.89
CA VAL A 67 -6.93 -9.87 10.81
C VAL A 67 -8.02 -8.88 11.17
N ASP A 68 -8.53 -8.93 12.41
CA ASP A 68 -9.56 -8.04 12.92
C ASP A 68 -9.12 -6.57 12.82
N HIS A 69 -7.93 -6.24 13.31
CA HIS A 69 -7.46 -4.85 13.29
C HIS A 69 -7.14 -4.37 11.87
N LEU A 70 -6.57 -5.23 11.02
CA LEU A 70 -6.30 -4.86 9.63
C LEU A 70 -7.61 -4.63 8.85
N ALA A 71 -8.63 -5.48 9.06
CA ALA A 71 -9.95 -5.32 8.46
C ALA A 71 -10.63 -4.00 8.87
N HIS A 72 -10.46 -3.57 10.13
CA HIS A 72 -10.98 -2.29 10.61
C HIS A 72 -10.22 -1.06 10.07
N LYS A 73 -8.91 -1.16 9.78
CA LYS A 73 -8.17 -0.06 9.14
C LYS A 73 -8.56 0.15 7.69
N PHE A 74 -8.95 -0.92 6.99
CA PHE A 74 -9.38 -0.85 5.60
C PHE A 74 -10.83 -0.39 5.48
N ILE A 75 -11.06 0.93 5.51
CA ILE A 75 -12.40 1.54 5.45
C ILE A 75 -12.90 1.85 4.03
N SER A 76 -12.05 1.75 3.00
CA SER A 76 -12.45 2.04 1.62
C SER A 76 -13.57 1.10 1.15
N PRO A 77 -14.67 1.62 0.54
CA PRO A 77 -15.71 0.79 -0.03
C PRO A 77 -15.25 0.06 -1.30
N GLN A 78 -14.14 0.48 -1.91
CA GLN A 78 -13.57 -0.17 -3.09
C GLN A 78 -12.71 -1.40 -2.73
N LEU A 79 -12.46 -1.62 -1.44
CA LEU A 79 -11.68 -2.75 -0.97
C LEU A 79 -12.58 -3.94 -0.71
N ARG A 80 -12.16 -5.09 -1.24
CA ARG A 80 -12.80 -6.39 -0.97
C ARG A 80 -11.85 -7.25 -0.17
N MET A 81 -12.38 -8.10 0.70
CA MET A 81 -11.56 -9.07 1.43
C MET A 81 -12.17 -10.47 1.48
N SER A 82 -11.31 -11.47 1.62
CA SER A 82 -11.66 -12.89 1.79
C SER A 82 -10.88 -13.48 2.96
N PHE A 83 -11.55 -14.34 3.73
CA PHE A 83 -10.93 -15.11 4.81
C PHE A 83 -10.82 -16.57 4.41
N ILE A 84 -9.60 -17.08 4.37
CA ILE A 84 -9.26 -18.46 4.04
C ILE A 84 -8.51 -19.03 5.23
N VAL A 85 -8.92 -20.21 5.68
CA VAL A 85 -8.23 -20.94 6.75
C VAL A 85 -7.64 -22.22 6.19
N PHE A 86 -6.44 -22.61 6.64
CA PHE A 86 -5.83 -23.86 6.24
C PHE A 86 -5.28 -24.66 7.43
N SER A 87 -5.28 -25.97 7.27
CA SER A 87 -4.64 -26.94 8.17
C SER A 87 -4.43 -28.23 7.37
N THR A 88 -5.05 -29.35 7.76
CA THR A 88 -5.13 -30.56 6.93
C THR A 88 -5.84 -30.28 5.59
N GLU A 89 -6.77 -29.32 5.58
CA GLU A 89 -7.49 -28.85 4.39
C GLU A 89 -7.48 -27.32 4.32
N GLY A 90 -7.70 -26.76 3.12
CA GLY A 90 -7.89 -25.31 2.91
C GLY A 90 -9.35 -25.00 2.61
N ARG A 91 -9.96 -24.12 3.40
CA ARG A 91 -11.38 -23.73 3.30
C ARG A 91 -11.51 -22.21 3.16
N ILE A 92 -12.35 -21.77 2.23
CA ILE A 92 -12.84 -20.38 2.18
C ILE A 92 -13.89 -20.24 3.28
N LEU A 93 -13.54 -19.52 4.35
CA LEU A 93 -14.45 -19.21 5.44
C LEU A 93 -15.37 -18.06 5.03
N MET A 94 -14.81 -17.04 4.38
CA MET A 94 -15.55 -15.93 3.78
C MET A 94 -15.04 -15.66 2.37
N LYS A 95 -15.95 -15.69 1.39
CA LYS A 95 -15.62 -15.34 -0.01
C LYS A 95 -15.28 -13.85 -0.12
N LEU A 96 -14.56 -13.50 -1.18
CA LEU A 96 -14.22 -12.12 -1.51
C LEU A 96 -15.48 -11.24 -1.56
N THR A 97 -15.52 -10.21 -0.72
CA THR A 97 -16.67 -9.29 -0.62
C THR A 97 -16.25 -7.89 -0.15
N GLU A 98 -16.99 -6.87 -0.58
CA GLU A 98 -16.95 -5.49 -0.05
C GLU A 98 -18.01 -5.26 1.05
N ASP A 99 -18.95 -6.20 1.22
CA ASP A 99 -20.06 -6.10 2.16
C ASP A 99 -19.56 -6.17 3.61
N ARG A 100 -19.75 -5.06 4.33
CA ARG A 100 -19.28 -4.89 5.71
C ARG A 100 -19.99 -5.79 6.70
N GLU A 101 -21.24 -6.15 6.48
CA GLU A 101 -21.94 -7.09 7.35
C GLU A 101 -21.43 -8.52 7.16
N GLN A 102 -21.10 -8.90 5.91
CA GLN A 102 -20.45 -10.18 5.65
C GLN A 102 -19.04 -10.23 6.26
N ILE A 103 -18.27 -9.14 6.16
CA ILE A 103 -16.95 -9.03 6.80
C ILE A 103 -17.06 -9.18 8.31
N ARG A 104 -18.00 -8.47 8.95
CA ARG A 104 -18.26 -8.59 10.40
C ARG A 104 -18.61 -10.02 10.79
N ALA A 105 -19.51 -10.67 10.06
CA ALA A 105 -19.88 -12.07 10.30
C ALA A 105 -18.69 -13.03 10.08
N GLY A 106 -17.84 -12.77 9.08
CA GLY A 106 -16.63 -13.55 8.82
C GLY A 106 -15.60 -13.41 9.95
N LEU A 107 -15.45 -12.23 10.54
CA LEU A 107 -14.61 -12.01 11.72
C LEU A 107 -15.16 -12.75 12.95
N GLU A 108 -16.48 -12.77 13.12
CA GLU A 108 -17.14 -13.55 14.19
C GLU A 108 -16.91 -15.06 14.02
N GLU A 109 -17.02 -15.59 12.80
CA GLU A 109 -16.71 -17.00 12.52
C GLU A 109 -15.21 -17.31 12.73
N LEU A 110 -14.31 -16.41 12.31
CA LEU A 110 -12.86 -16.54 12.55
C LEU A 110 -12.53 -16.64 14.04
N ARG A 111 -13.16 -15.81 14.87
CA ARG A 111 -12.96 -15.84 16.32
C ARG A 111 -13.29 -17.20 16.95
N MET A 112 -14.21 -17.94 16.35
CA MET A 112 -14.69 -19.24 16.82
C MET A 112 -13.94 -20.43 16.21
N VAL A 113 -12.94 -20.20 15.36
CA VAL A 113 -12.12 -21.27 14.78
C VAL A 113 -11.31 -21.96 15.87
N HIS A 114 -11.31 -23.30 15.82
CA HIS A 114 -10.50 -24.14 16.68
C HIS A 114 -9.30 -24.65 15.86
N PRO A 115 -8.06 -24.27 16.22
CA PRO A 115 -6.88 -24.77 15.55
C PRO A 115 -6.67 -26.27 15.76
N GLY A 116 -6.09 -26.93 14.76
CA GLY A 116 -5.79 -28.36 14.75
C GLY A 116 -5.56 -28.90 13.33
N GLY A 117 -4.89 -30.05 13.26
CA GLY A 117 -4.50 -30.69 12.00
C GLY A 117 -3.09 -30.31 11.53
N ASP A 118 -2.76 -30.76 10.32
CA ASP A 118 -1.45 -30.52 9.68
C ASP A 118 -1.35 -29.10 9.10
N THR A 119 -0.20 -28.74 8.52
CA THR A 119 0.11 -27.39 8.01
C THR A 119 0.19 -27.37 6.48
N PHE A 120 -0.89 -27.71 5.77
CA PHE A 120 -0.91 -27.70 4.29
C PHE A 120 -1.21 -26.30 3.72
N MET A 121 -0.27 -25.37 3.90
CA MET A 121 -0.37 -23.97 3.45
C MET A 121 -0.71 -23.82 1.96
N HIS A 122 -0.19 -24.72 1.11
CA HIS A 122 -0.50 -24.75 -0.32
C HIS A 122 -2.01 -24.82 -0.62
N LYS A 123 -2.80 -25.50 0.24
CA LYS A 123 -4.27 -25.57 0.08
C LYS A 123 -4.92 -24.22 0.35
N GLY A 124 -4.36 -23.39 1.23
CA GLY A 124 -4.79 -22.01 1.44
C GLY A 124 -4.54 -21.15 0.21
N PHE A 125 -3.33 -21.22 -0.36
CA PHE A 125 -2.99 -20.52 -1.62
C PHE A 125 -3.86 -20.96 -2.80
N GLN A 126 -4.20 -22.25 -2.90
CA GLN A 126 -5.12 -22.75 -3.93
C GLN A 126 -6.48 -22.04 -3.84
N ARG A 127 -7.05 -21.88 -2.64
CA ARG A 127 -8.33 -21.17 -2.44
C ARG A 127 -8.23 -19.68 -2.78
N ALA A 128 -7.09 -19.04 -2.52
CA ALA A 128 -6.87 -17.66 -2.94
C ALA A 128 -6.76 -17.56 -4.46
N SER A 129 -5.93 -18.40 -5.08
CA SER A 129 -5.73 -18.46 -6.54
C SER A 129 -7.03 -18.73 -7.30
N GLU A 130 -7.89 -19.62 -6.80
CA GLU A 130 -9.22 -19.87 -7.36
C GLU A 130 -10.05 -18.58 -7.41
N GLN A 131 -10.12 -17.83 -6.31
CA GLN A 131 -10.89 -16.59 -6.26
C GLN A 131 -10.28 -15.49 -7.14
N ILE A 132 -8.95 -15.35 -7.16
CA ILE A 132 -8.26 -14.38 -8.02
C ILE A 132 -8.58 -14.64 -9.50
N TYR A 133 -8.54 -15.92 -9.92
CA TYR A 133 -8.87 -16.31 -11.28
C TYR A 133 -10.32 -15.93 -11.65
N TYR A 134 -11.29 -16.20 -10.77
CA TYR A 134 -12.70 -15.86 -11.01
C TYR A 134 -12.99 -14.35 -10.93
N ALA A 135 -12.21 -13.58 -10.18
CA ALA A 135 -12.32 -12.12 -10.12
C ALA A 135 -11.88 -11.43 -11.44
N GLY A 136 -11.24 -12.17 -12.35
CA GLY A 136 -10.99 -11.72 -13.73
C GLY A 136 -9.84 -10.71 -13.87
N PHE A 137 -8.89 -10.71 -12.93
CA PHE A 137 -7.66 -9.90 -12.95
C PHE A 137 -7.85 -8.37 -13.05
N ARG A 138 -9.07 -7.86 -12.89
CA ARG A 138 -9.36 -6.42 -13.06
C ARG A 138 -8.81 -5.55 -11.93
N THR A 139 -8.49 -6.18 -10.81
CA THR A 139 -8.19 -5.52 -9.55
C THR A 139 -6.87 -6.06 -9.02
N ALA A 140 -6.04 -5.19 -8.43
CA ALA A 140 -4.83 -5.62 -7.75
C ALA A 140 -5.19 -6.62 -6.64
N SER A 141 -4.46 -7.74 -6.56
CA SER A 141 -4.71 -8.80 -5.58
C SER A 141 -3.55 -8.90 -4.59
N VAL A 142 -3.86 -8.95 -3.31
CA VAL A 142 -2.87 -9.02 -2.23
C VAL A 142 -3.21 -10.21 -1.35
N ILE A 143 -2.26 -11.11 -1.16
CA ILE A 143 -2.37 -12.25 -0.25
C ILE A 143 -1.55 -11.95 0.99
N ILE A 144 -2.15 -12.04 2.17
CA ILE A 144 -1.44 -12.01 3.46
C ILE A 144 -1.60 -13.39 4.08
N ALA A 145 -0.50 -14.13 4.15
CA ALA A 145 -0.45 -15.43 4.79
C ALA A 145 0.07 -15.31 6.22
N LEU A 146 -0.69 -15.81 7.20
CA LEU A 146 -0.30 -15.84 8.62
C LEU A 146 -0.02 -17.29 9.01
N THR A 147 1.20 -17.56 9.47
CA THR A 147 1.64 -18.91 9.87
C THR A 147 2.85 -18.82 10.80
N ASP A 148 3.09 -19.86 11.59
CA ASP A 148 4.36 -20.03 12.29
C ASP A 148 5.47 -20.59 11.38
N GLY A 149 5.19 -20.82 10.09
CA GLY A 149 6.21 -21.14 9.09
C GLY A 149 6.96 -22.45 9.33
N GLU A 150 6.46 -23.34 10.20
CA GLU A 150 7.04 -24.67 10.43
C GLU A 150 6.53 -25.68 9.38
N LEU A 151 6.94 -25.50 8.12
CA LEU A 151 6.58 -26.43 7.03
C LEU A 151 7.63 -27.53 6.90
N ARG A 152 7.17 -28.79 6.79
CA ARG A 152 8.02 -29.91 6.38
C ARG A 152 8.47 -29.71 4.93
N GLU A 153 9.60 -30.29 4.53
CA GLU A 153 10.20 -30.11 3.20
C GLU A 153 9.19 -30.29 2.05
N ASN A 154 8.42 -31.38 2.06
CA ASN A 154 7.39 -31.62 1.04
C ASN A 154 6.20 -30.64 1.09
N GLN A 155 5.86 -30.11 2.26
CA GLN A 155 4.80 -29.10 2.43
C GLN A 155 5.28 -27.73 1.95
N PHE A 156 6.55 -27.44 2.20
CA PHE A 156 7.22 -26.22 1.78
C PHE A 156 7.30 -26.11 0.25
N ASP A 157 7.76 -27.16 -0.45
CA ASP A 157 7.81 -27.18 -1.92
C ASP A 157 6.44 -26.91 -2.56
N LEU A 158 5.38 -27.50 -1.99
CA LEU A 158 4.01 -27.29 -2.45
C LEU A 158 3.55 -25.85 -2.17
N ALA A 159 3.89 -25.28 -1.01
CA ALA A 159 3.54 -23.92 -0.65
C ALA A 159 4.22 -22.91 -1.58
N GLU A 160 5.52 -23.07 -1.85
CA GLU A 160 6.26 -22.24 -2.80
C GLU A 160 5.64 -22.29 -4.20
N ARG A 161 5.26 -23.50 -4.67
CA ARG A 161 4.64 -23.69 -5.98
C ARG A 161 3.30 -22.96 -6.10
N GLU A 162 2.42 -23.09 -5.12
CA GLU A 162 1.09 -22.45 -5.15
C GLU A 162 1.15 -20.93 -4.87
N ALA A 163 2.12 -20.47 -4.07
CA ALA A 163 2.41 -19.04 -3.93
C ALA A 163 2.92 -18.46 -5.27
N SER A 164 3.80 -19.19 -5.97
CA SER A 164 4.28 -18.80 -7.29
C SER A 164 3.16 -18.75 -8.33
N ARG A 165 2.20 -19.69 -8.27
CA ARG A 165 0.98 -19.64 -9.08
C ARG A 165 0.15 -18.41 -8.78
N SER A 166 -0.02 -18.06 -7.51
CA SER A 166 -0.74 -16.85 -7.09
C SER A 166 -0.09 -15.59 -7.66
N ARG A 167 1.25 -15.51 -7.64
CA ARG A 167 2.00 -14.42 -8.29
C ARG A 167 1.82 -14.37 -9.81
N GLN A 168 1.77 -15.51 -10.48
CA GLN A 168 1.51 -15.57 -11.92
C GLN A 168 0.10 -15.06 -12.28
N LEU A 169 -0.85 -15.18 -11.34
CA LEU A 169 -2.19 -14.61 -11.42
C LEU A 169 -2.20 -13.10 -11.06
N GLY A 170 -1.04 -12.48 -10.85
CA GLY A 170 -0.91 -11.04 -10.61
C GLY A 170 -1.00 -10.63 -9.14
N ALA A 171 -1.06 -11.59 -8.20
CA ALA A 171 -1.12 -11.27 -6.77
C ALA A 171 0.25 -10.98 -6.15
N SER A 172 0.30 -10.05 -5.21
CA SER A 172 1.44 -9.85 -4.31
C SER A 172 1.28 -10.69 -3.05
N VAL A 173 2.33 -11.43 -2.65
CA VAL A 173 2.29 -12.32 -1.49
C VAL A 173 3.11 -11.75 -0.33
N TYR A 174 2.44 -11.54 0.79
CA TYR A 174 3.02 -11.18 2.08
C TYR A 174 2.92 -12.35 3.04
N CYS A 175 3.95 -12.55 3.86
CA CYS A 175 3.94 -13.53 4.94
C CYS A 175 4.13 -12.83 6.28
N VAL A 176 3.32 -13.21 7.26
CA VAL A 176 3.39 -12.72 8.62
C VAL A 176 3.69 -13.92 9.51
N GLY A 177 4.91 -13.93 10.05
CA GLY A 177 5.44 -15.02 10.85
C GLY A 177 5.02 -14.89 12.30
N VAL A 178 4.38 -15.92 12.85
CA VAL A 178 3.99 -16.00 14.26
C VAL A 178 5.02 -16.84 15.02
N LYS A 179 5.39 -16.46 16.25
CA LYS A 179 6.35 -17.20 17.09
C LYS A 179 7.74 -17.36 16.42
N ASP A 180 8.36 -18.54 16.52
CA ASP A 180 9.71 -18.87 16.06
C ASP A 180 9.69 -19.39 14.62
N PHE A 181 9.17 -18.57 13.71
CA PHE A 181 9.00 -18.99 12.33
C PHE A 181 10.32 -19.12 11.58
N ASN A 182 10.32 -20.00 10.56
CA ASN A 182 11.47 -20.12 9.68
C ASN A 182 11.49 -18.98 8.65
N GLU A 183 12.24 -17.92 8.94
CA GLU A 183 12.39 -16.76 8.07
C GLU A 183 12.76 -17.13 6.64
N THR A 184 13.66 -18.11 6.46
CA THR A 184 14.12 -18.51 5.13
C THR A 184 13.00 -19.15 4.31
N GLN A 185 12.13 -19.95 4.93
CA GLN A 185 10.97 -20.50 4.25
C GLN A 185 9.99 -19.38 3.85
N LEU A 186 9.66 -18.46 4.77
CA LEU A 186 8.73 -17.38 4.46
C LEU A 186 9.28 -16.42 3.40
N TRP A 187 10.61 -16.17 3.35
CA TRP A 187 11.23 -15.36 2.29
C TRP A 187 11.03 -15.94 0.90
N THR A 188 11.01 -17.27 0.78
CA THR A 188 10.78 -17.97 -0.49
C THR A 188 9.30 -17.97 -0.88
N ILE A 189 8.40 -18.03 0.11
CA ILE A 189 6.96 -18.02 -0.12
C ILE A 189 6.45 -16.61 -0.45
N ALA A 190 6.95 -15.58 0.22
CA ALA A 190 6.60 -14.18 -0.04
C ALA A 190 7.23 -13.64 -1.35
N ASP A 191 6.87 -12.41 -1.73
CA ASP A 191 7.41 -11.77 -2.95
C ASP A 191 8.89 -11.41 -2.82
N SER A 192 9.32 -11.00 -1.63
CA SER A 192 10.72 -10.73 -1.28
C SER A 192 10.91 -10.80 0.25
N LYS A 193 12.17 -10.69 0.72
CA LYS A 193 12.47 -10.61 2.15
C LYS A 193 11.74 -9.46 2.85
N ASP A 194 11.53 -8.35 2.14
CA ASP A 194 10.83 -7.20 2.69
C ASP A 194 9.33 -7.48 2.92
N HIS A 195 8.77 -8.50 2.25
CA HIS A 195 7.36 -8.90 2.36
C HIS A 195 7.12 -9.91 3.48
N VAL A 196 8.12 -10.13 4.33
CA VAL A 196 8.03 -11.00 5.50
C VAL A 196 8.10 -10.16 6.76
N PHE A 197 7.12 -10.34 7.64
CA PHE A 197 6.96 -9.55 8.84
C PHE A 197 6.88 -10.44 10.07
N PRO A 198 7.80 -10.29 11.04
CA PRO A 198 7.71 -11.01 12.30
C PRO A 198 6.62 -10.44 13.21
N VAL A 199 5.95 -11.30 13.97
CA VAL A 199 5.09 -10.96 15.10
C VAL A 199 5.84 -11.28 16.40
N ASN A 200 6.98 -10.62 16.60
CA ASN A 200 7.91 -10.97 17.70
C ASN A 200 7.60 -10.23 19.02
N ASP A 201 7.06 -9.00 18.97
CA ASP A 201 6.93 -8.12 20.14
C ASP A 201 5.47 -7.79 20.51
N GLY A 202 4.53 -8.68 20.18
CA GLY A 202 3.10 -8.47 20.45
C GLY A 202 2.47 -7.37 19.59
N PHE A 203 1.32 -6.86 20.05
CA PHE A 203 0.40 -6.06 19.22
C PHE A 203 0.94 -4.71 18.70
N GLU A 204 1.96 -4.13 19.34
CA GLU A 204 2.58 -2.90 18.82
C GLU A 204 3.43 -3.16 17.56
N ALA A 205 4.11 -4.31 17.48
CA ALA A 205 4.78 -4.75 16.26
C ALA A 205 3.76 -5.01 15.14
N LEU A 206 2.58 -5.55 15.47
CA LEU A 206 1.48 -5.71 14.52
C LEU A 206 1.07 -4.37 13.88
N GLN A 207 1.03 -3.25 14.62
CA GLN A 207 0.67 -1.95 14.04
C GLN A 207 1.68 -1.48 12.99
N GLY A 208 2.98 -1.59 13.27
CA GLY A 208 4.02 -1.26 12.30
C GLY A 208 3.99 -2.16 11.06
N VAL A 209 3.69 -3.45 11.25
CA VAL A 209 3.48 -4.40 10.15
C VAL A 209 2.26 -4.03 9.32
N ILE A 210 1.15 -3.71 9.97
CA ILE A 210 -0.08 -3.24 9.32
C ILE A 210 0.21 -1.97 8.50
N ASP A 211 0.91 -0.99 9.06
CA ASP A 211 1.24 0.26 8.36
C ASP A 211 2.21 0.04 7.19
N SER A 212 3.18 -0.87 7.34
CA SER A 212 4.08 -1.28 6.27
C SER A 212 3.33 -2.00 5.14
N ILE A 213 2.40 -2.89 5.47
CA ILE A 213 1.53 -3.55 4.48
C ILE A 213 0.66 -2.50 3.80
N LEU A 214 -0.01 -1.63 4.55
CA LEU A 214 -0.82 -0.53 4.00
C LEU A 214 -0.02 0.31 3.00
N LYS A 215 1.18 0.74 3.38
CA LYS A 215 2.04 1.57 2.53
C LYS A 215 2.46 0.86 1.22
N ARG A 216 2.61 -0.46 1.25
CA ARG A 216 3.10 -1.25 0.11
C ARG A 216 2.00 -1.87 -0.74
N SER A 217 0.86 -2.17 -0.13
CA SER A 217 -0.32 -2.71 -0.81
C SER A 217 -1.21 -1.61 -1.37
N CYS A 218 -1.22 -0.43 -0.75
CA CYS A 218 -1.96 0.73 -1.22
C CYS A 218 -1.21 1.46 -2.31
N ILE A 219 -1.33 0.97 -3.54
CA ILE A 219 -0.85 1.69 -4.70
C ILE A 219 -2.04 2.48 -5.25
N GLU A 220 -1.93 3.80 -5.22
CA GLU A 220 -3.01 4.70 -5.62
C GLU A 220 -2.51 5.74 -6.62
N ILE A 221 -3.40 6.11 -7.53
CA ILE A 221 -3.17 7.20 -8.49
C ILE A 221 -3.96 8.39 -7.98
N LEU A 222 -3.26 9.47 -7.65
CA LEU A 222 -3.86 10.66 -7.05
C LEU A 222 -4.13 11.75 -8.09
N ALA A 223 -3.21 11.94 -9.04
CA ALA A 223 -3.34 12.97 -10.05
C ALA A 223 -2.48 12.67 -11.29
N ALA A 224 -2.77 13.38 -12.37
CA ALA A 224 -1.96 13.42 -13.59
C ALA A 224 -1.63 14.87 -13.92
N GLU A 225 -0.36 15.17 -14.18
CA GLU A 225 0.12 16.50 -14.53
C GLU A 225 0.89 16.49 -15.87
N PRO A 226 0.54 17.37 -16.83
CA PRO A 226 -0.62 18.24 -16.80
C PRO A 226 -1.93 17.45 -16.98
N SER A 227 -3.02 17.92 -16.38
CA SER A 227 -4.37 17.33 -16.55
C SER A 227 -5.04 17.75 -17.87
N SER A 228 -4.52 18.80 -18.50
CA SER A 228 -4.95 19.27 -19.82
C SER A 228 -3.75 19.40 -20.75
N ILE A 229 -3.88 18.89 -21.97
CA ILE A 229 -2.81 18.74 -22.96
C ILE A 229 -3.26 19.27 -24.32
N CYS A 230 -2.32 19.62 -25.18
CA CYS A 230 -2.63 20.11 -26.52
C CYS A 230 -3.05 18.97 -27.44
N ALA A 231 -4.16 19.16 -28.16
CA ALA A 231 -4.60 18.22 -29.19
C ALA A 231 -3.54 18.12 -30.31
N GLY A 232 -3.24 16.89 -30.76
CA GLY A 232 -2.28 16.60 -31.83
C GLY A 232 -0.80 16.67 -31.42
N GLU A 233 -0.49 16.98 -30.16
CA GLU A 233 0.89 17.08 -29.67
C GLU A 233 1.31 15.84 -28.84
N SER A 234 2.61 15.52 -28.86
CA SER A 234 3.20 14.51 -28.00
C SER A 234 3.58 15.10 -26.64
N PHE A 235 3.27 14.40 -25.56
CA PHE A 235 3.52 14.87 -24.19
C PHE A 235 3.93 13.72 -23.28
N GLN A 236 4.53 14.08 -22.15
CA GLN A 236 4.80 13.16 -21.06
C GLN A 236 3.94 13.57 -19.87
N VAL A 237 3.27 12.60 -19.26
CA VAL A 237 2.43 12.82 -18.07
C VAL A 237 3.20 12.40 -16.84
N VAL A 238 3.23 13.28 -15.85
CA VAL A 238 3.62 12.95 -14.49
C VAL A 238 2.41 12.39 -13.78
N VAL A 239 2.42 11.10 -13.52
CA VAL A 239 1.39 10.41 -12.75
C VAL A 239 1.80 10.47 -11.30
N LYS A 240 1.08 11.24 -10.48
CA LYS A 240 1.33 11.35 -9.04
C LYS A 240 0.51 10.31 -8.28
N GLY A 241 1.10 9.73 -7.26
CA GLY A 241 0.49 8.67 -6.48
C GLY A 241 1.38 8.25 -5.32
N ASN A 242 1.10 7.06 -4.78
CA ASN A 242 1.90 6.45 -3.73
C ASN A 242 2.15 4.97 -4.05
N GLY A 243 3.29 4.43 -3.60
CA GLY A 243 3.58 3.00 -3.66
C GLY A 243 4.06 2.45 -5.01
N PHE A 244 4.38 3.31 -5.99
CA PHE A 244 4.83 2.84 -7.31
C PHE A 244 6.19 2.13 -7.28
N SER A 245 6.99 2.36 -6.24
CA SER A 245 8.29 1.68 -6.10
C SER A 245 8.16 0.26 -5.54
N HIS A 246 6.99 -0.10 -5.01
CA HIS A 246 6.72 -1.40 -4.41
C HIS A 246 6.30 -2.48 -5.42
N ALA A 247 6.38 -2.21 -6.72
CA ALA A 247 6.27 -3.26 -7.73
C ALA A 247 7.34 -4.33 -7.49
N ARG A 248 6.94 -5.62 -7.52
CA ARG A 248 7.88 -6.76 -7.45
C ARG A 248 9.02 -6.62 -8.45
N GLU A 249 8.71 -6.11 -9.65
CA GLU A 249 9.68 -5.83 -10.70
C GLU A 249 9.36 -4.47 -11.34
N VAL A 250 10.17 -3.45 -11.09
CA VAL A 250 9.99 -2.08 -11.63
C VAL A 250 9.84 -2.07 -13.15
N GLY A 251 10.51 -2.99 -13.86
CA GLY A 251 10.41 -3.13 -15.33
C GLY A 251 9.05 -3.65 -15.85
N LYS A 252 8.16 -4.09 -14.95
CA LYS A 252 6.79 -4.56 -15.25
C LYS A 252 5.72 -3.49 -15.02
N VAL A 253 6.10 -2.29 -14.58
CA VAL A 253 5.17 -1.17 -14.43
C VAL A 253 4.77 -0.66 -15.83
N LEU A 254 3.47 -0.51 -16.06
CA LEU A 254 2.90 0.02 -17.31
C LEU A 254 1.89 1.11 -16.99
N CYS A 255 1.94 2.21 -17.74
CA CYS A 255 0.90 3.23 -17.76
C CYS A 255 -0.11 2.86 -18.84
N SER A 256 -1.39 2.96 -18.53
CA SER A 256 -2.49 2.58 -19.42
C SER A 256 -3.42 3.76 -19.62
N PHE A 257 -3.55 4.19 -20.87
CA PHE A 257 -4.41 5.28 -21.28
C PHE A 257 -5.62 4.66 -21.97
N ARG A 258 -6.79 4.79 -21.35
CA ARG A 258 -8.04 4.30 -21.90
C ARG A 258 -8.88 5.46 -22.41
N ILE A 259 -9.23 5.40 -23.68
CA ILE A 259 -10.04 6.40 -24.37
C ILE A 259 -11.22 5.63 -24.95
N ASN A 260 -12.42 5.85 -24.41
CA ASN A 260 -13.59 5.02 -24.70
C ASN A 260 -13.28 3.52 -24.48
N ASP A 261 -13.32 2.72 -25.55
CA ASP A 261 -13.01 1.29 -25.53
C ASP A 261 -11.56 0.95 -25.96
N THR A 262 -10.79 1.95 -26.36
CA THR A 262 -9.40 1.78 -26.80
C THR A 262 -8.43 1.91 -25.64
N VAL A 263 -7.50 0.96 -25.50
CA VAL A 263 -6.46 0.96 -24.45
C VAL A 263 -5.08 1.05 -25.09
N THR A 264 -4.27 2.01 -24.63
CA THR A 264 -2.87 2.15 -25.02
C THR A 264 -1.97 1.96 -23.81
N LEU A 265 -0.99 1.06 -23.92
CA LEU A 265 -0.02 0.78 -22.87
C LEU A 265 1.33 1.42 -23.21
N SER A 266 1.94 2.10 -22.23
CA SER A 266 3.29 2.64 -22.35
C SER A 266 4.14 2.27 -21.12
N LYS A 267 5.44 2.11 -21.34
CA LYS A 267 6.40 1.94 -20.24
C LYS A 267 6.78 3.32 -19.68
N PRO A 268 6.76 3.51 -18.35
CA PRO A 268 7.24 4.75 -17.77
C PRO A 268 8.74 4.92 -18.01
N LEU A 269 9.15 6.16 -18.29
CA LEU A 269 10.55 6.57 -18.41
C LEU A 269 11.23 6.65 -17.04
N VAL A 270 10.45 6.99 -16.01
CA VAL A 270 10.90 7.11 -14.63
C VAL A 270 9.87 6.47 -13.72
N VAL A 271 10.36 5.65 -12.79
CA VAL A 271 9.57 5.09 -11.68
C VAL A 271 10.18 5.59 -10.37
N ARG A 272 9.43 6.43 -9.65
CA ARG A 272 9.69 6.79 -8.26
C ARG A 272 8.50 6.36 -7.42
N ASP A 273 8.67 6.29 -6.11
CA ASP A 273 7.60 5.86 -5.22
C ASP A 273 6.32 6.71 -5.35
N THR A 274 6.50 8.03 -5.48
CA THR A 274 5.40 9.00 -5.50
C THR A 274 5.03 9.50 -6.90
N TYR A 275 5.79 9.14 -7.94
CA TYR A 275 5.41 9.50 -9.30
C TYR A 275 5.99 8.59 -10.39
N LEU A 276 5.25 8.49 -11.49
CA LEU A 276 5.69 7.90 -12.76
C LEU A 276 5.79 8.98 -13.82
N LEU A 277 6.77 8.87 -14.72
CA LEU A 277 6.82 9.68 -15.93
C LEU A 277 6.42 8.82 -17.12
N CYS A 278 5.20 8.98 -17.60
CA CYS A 278 4.62 8.13 -18.65
C CYS A 278 4.57 8.89 -19.98
N PRO A 279 5.16 8.36 -21.06
CA PRO A 279 4.85 8.81 -22.42
C PRO A 279 3.37 8.55 -22.68
N ALA A 280 2.64 9.57 -23.08
CA ALA A 280 1.22 9.46 -23.35
C ALA A 280 0.93 9.43 -24.86
N PRO A 281 -0.15 8.76 -25.29
CA PRO A 281 -0.52 8.74 -26.70
C PRO A 281 -0.92 10.13 -27.17
N VAL A 282 -0.63 10.43 -28.45
CA VAL A 282 -1.12 11.65 -29.09
C VAL A 282 -2.64 11.57 -29.18
N LEU A 283 -3.32 12.59 -28.67
CA LEU A 283 -4.78 12.70 -28.69
C LEU A 283 -5.16 13.79 -29.69
N GLU A 284 -5.78 13.42 -30.82
CA GLU A 284 -5.96 14.30 -31.97
C GLU A 284 -7.12 15.30 -31.82
N GLU A 285 -8.21 14.90 -31.17
CA GLU A 285 -9.43 15.70 -31.09
C GLU A 285 -9.50 16.46 -29.76
N GLU A 286 -9.89 17.74 -29.82
CA GLU A 286 -10.18 18.56 -28.64
C GLU A 286 -11.36 17.97 -27.83
N GLY A 287 -11.28 18.03 -26.50
CA GLY A 287 -12.30 17.49 -25.60
C GLY A 287 -12.23 15.98 -25.39
N THR A 288 -11.27 15.30 -26.00
CA THR A 288 -11.00 13.88 -25.74
C THR A 288 -10.50 13.71 -24.30
N ALA A 289 -11.16 12.84 -23.54
CA ALA A 289 -10.73 12.46 -22.19
C ALA A 289 -10.14 11.04 -22.21
N ALA A 290 -8.94 10.89 -21.63
CA ALA A 290 -8.32 9.60 -21.41
C ALA A 290 -8.28 9.29 -19.91
N THR A 291 -8.88 8.19 -19.48
CA THR A 291 -8.75 7.66 -18.12
C THR A 291 -7.41 6.96 -17.97
N LEU A 292 -6.67 7.32 -16.93
CA LEU A 292 -5.37 6.78 -16.64
C LEU A 292 -5.47 5.63 -15.63
N HIS A 293 -4.81 4.53 -15.97
CA HIS A 293 -4.61 3.39 -15.09
C HIS A 293 -3.12 3.03 -15.02
N VAL A 294 -2.72 2.36 -13.96
CA VAL A 294 -1.35 1.85 -13.80
C VAL A 294 -1.42 0.35 -13.53
N SER A 295 -0.64 -0.42 -14.27
CA SER A 295 -0.42 -1.83 -14.01
C SER A 295 0.95 -2.00 -13.35
N MET A 296 1.01 -2.78 -12.28
CA MET A 296 2.26 -3.12 -11.59
C MET A 296 2.82 -4.49 -11.97
N ASN A 297 2.11 -5.23 -12.82
CA ASN A 297 2.36 -6.64 -13.12
C ASN A 297 2.24 -6.94 -14.64
N ASN A 298 2.80 -6.06 -15.48
CA ASN A 298 2.90 -6.23 -16.93
C ASN A 298 1.55 -6.41 -17.65
N GLY A 299 0.54 -5.68 -17.21
CA GLY A 299 -0.77 -5.57 -17.84
C GLY A 299 -1.78 -6.61 -17.40
N LEU A 300 -1.45 -7.45 -16.41
CA LEU A 300 -2.38 -8.46 -15.88
C LEU A 300 -3.53 -7.81 -15.12
N SER A 301 -3.23 -6.84 -14.24
CA SER A 301 -4.21 -6.08 -13.48
C SER A 301 -3.89 -4.60 -13.45
N PHE A 302 -4.93 -3.78 -13.25
CA PHE A 302 -4.79 -2.34 -13.23
C PHE A 302 -5.30 -1.76 -11.92
N ILE A 303 -4.58 -0.77 -11.42
CA ILE A 303 -5.03 0.06 -10.30
C ILE A 303 -6.13 0.97 -10.81
N SER A 304 -7.31 0.85 -10.21
CA SER A 304 -8.47 1.68 -10.54
C SER A 304 -8.24 3.11 -10.05
N SER A 305 -8.51 4.10 -10.92
CA SER A 305 -8.51 5.51 -10.55
C SER A 305 -9.55 6.27 -11.36
N SER A 306 -10.00 7.42 -10.83
CA SER A 306 -10.84 8.38 -11.56
C SER A 306 -10.01 9.47 -12.25
N VAL A 307 -8.69 9.28 -12.36
CA VAL A 307 -7.79 10.30 -12.89
C VAL A 307 -7.88 10.32 -14.41
N THR A 308 -8.19 11.49 -14.96
CA THR A 308 -8.32 11.72 -16.40
C THR A 308 -7.40 12.84 -16.86
N ILE A 309 -6.86 12.69 -18.06
CA ILE A 309 -6.27 13.79 -18.82
C ILE A 309 -7.22 14.18 -19.96
N THR A 310 -7.23 15.46 -20.33
CA THR A 310 -8.14 16.01 -21.35
C THR A 310 -7.39 16.81 -22.40
N THR A 311 -7.81 16.74 -23.66
CA THR A 311 -7.26 17.60 -24.71
C THR A 311 -7.95 18.94 -24.79
N VAL A 312 -7.17 19.98 -25.06
CA VAL A 312 -7.63 21.34 -25.33
C VAL A 312 -6.98 21.85 -26.61
N SER A 313 -7.61 22.84 -27.25
CA SER A 313 -6.97 23.59 -28.32
C SER A 313 -5.84 24.46 -27.77
N CYS A 314 -4.63 24.30 -28.31
CA CYS A 314 -3.48 25.13 -27.95
C CYS A 314 -3.14 26.10 -29.08
N VAL A 315 -2.86 27.35 -28.73
CA VAL A 315 -2.37 28.34 -29.68
C VAL A 315 -0.86 28.18 -29.78
N SER A 316 -0.38 27.71 -30.93
CA SER A 316 1.03 27.78 -31.27
C SER A 316 1.37 29.26 -31.50
N THR A 317 1.93 29.92 -30.48
CA THR A 317 2.57 31.22 -30.67
C THR A 317 3.85 30.99 -31.46
N ASN A 318 3.74 30.84 -32.78
CA ASN A 318 4.84 31.18 -33.66
C ASN A 318 5.01 32.69 -33.52
N PRO A 319 6.15 33.21 -33.02
CA PRO A 319 6.46 34.60 -33.25
C PRO A 319 6.75 34.71 -34.75
N SER A 320 5.70 34.90 -35.53
CA SER A 320 5.83 35.40 -36.89
C SER A 320 6.58 36.72 -36.77
N ILE A 321 7.82 36.72 -37.24
CA ILE A 321 8.61 37.93 -37.47
C ILE A 321 7.78 38.79 -38.42
N ASP A 322 7.00 39.71 -37.87
CA ASP A 322 6.39 40.78 -38.65
C ASP A 322 7.51 41.75 -39.01
N SER A 323 8.07 41.56 -40.20
CA SER A 323 9.09 42.40 -40.79
C SER A 323 8.48 43.71 -41.30
N THR A 324 7.86 44.52 -40.43
CA THR A 324 7.40 45.86 -40.85
C THR A 324 7.24 46.89 -39.71
N ARG A 325 8.34 47.24 -39.01
CA ARG A 325 8.60 48.64 -38.57
C ARG A 325 10.03 48.86 -38.03
N PRO A 326 10.67 50.02 -38.30
CA PRO A 326 12.05 50.25 -37.93
C PRO A 326 12.23 50.82 -36.51
N HIS A 327 13.29 50.33 -35.86
CA HIS A 327 14.09 50.90 -34.76
C HIS A 327 13.40 51.64 -33.60
N LEU A 328 13.50 51.04 -32.40
CA LEU A 328 14.07 51.75 -31.25
C LEU A 328 14.98 50.80 -30.46
N SER A 329 16.14 51.31 -30.08
CA SER A 329 17.29 50.58 -29.56
C SER A 329 17.25 50.32 -28.06
N THR A 330 17.91 49.22 -27.70
CA THR A 330 18.72 48.95 -26.49
C THR A 330 18.06 48.68 -25.13
N SER A 331 18.59 47.59 -24.54
CA SER A 331 18.55 47.08 -23.15
C SER A 331 17.25 46.46 -22.64
N GLU A 332 17.21 45.13 -22.58
CA GLU A 332 17.21 44.36 -21.31
C GLU A 332 16.97 42.87 -21.61
N THR A 333 18.06 42.12 -21.71
CA THR A 333 18.05 40.66 -21.58
C THR A 333 18.53 40.35 -20.16
N LEU A 334 17.86 39.39 -19.51
CA LEU A 334 18.16 38.77 -18.20
C LEU A 334 17.39 39.33 -16.99
N SER A 335 16.21 38.77 -16.73
CA SER A 335 15.85 38.22 -15.41
C SER A 335 14.34 37.91 -15.39
N TYR A 336 13.94 36.67 -15.09
CA TYR A 336 12.88 36.33 -14.11
C TYR A 336 12.69 34.81 -14.04
N PHE A 337 13.74 34.13 -13.58
CA PHE A 337 13.62 32.89 -12.80
C PHE A 337 14.00 33.25 -11.36
N LYS A 338 13.02 33.68 -10.54
CA LYS A 338 13.04 33.50 -9.06
C LYS A 338 11.82 34.14 -8.39
N LYS A 339 11.21 33.30 -7.55
CA LYS A 339 10.50 33.58 -6.28
C LYS A 339 9.11 34.20 -6.32
N SER A 340 8.13 33.42 -5.83
CA SER A 340 7.40 33.67 -4.56
C SER A 340 6.40 32.53 -4.36
N THR A 341 6.67 31.54 -3.48
CA THR A 341 6.15 31.48 -2.09
C THR A 341 5.68 32.80 -1.50
N PRO A 342 4.53 32.80 -0.79
CA PRO A 342 4.45 32.24 0.55
C PRO A 342 4.02 30.78 0.63
#